data_AF-A0ABD6F0J1-F1
#
_entry.id   AF-A0ABD6F0J1-F1
#
_cell.length_a   1.000
_cell.length_b   1.000
_cell.length_c   1.000
_cell.angle_alpha   90.00
_cell.angle_beta   90.00
_cell.angle_gamma   90.00
#
_symmetry.space_group_name_H-M   'P 1'
#
loop_
_entity.id
_entity.type
_entity.pdbx_description
1 polymer ?
#
loop_
_entity_poly.entity_id
_entity_poly.type
_entity_poly.pdbx_seq_one_letter_code
_entity_poly.pdbx_strand_id
1 'polypeptide(L)'
;MASEPLNIPPALKPIAHYVKIAYQNESRDPVVHYWCLYYAVQTGMKVDKSPPSLQYLSSLLSILENSLIYKKRSQTYQVERNLKQIINA
;
A
#
# COMPACT_ATOMS: atom_id res chain seq x y z
N MET A 1 -6.22 13.46 -12.68
CA MET A 1 -7.09 13.89 -11.56
C MET A 1 -6.96 12.81 -10.51
N ALA A 2 -6.04 12.98 -9.54
CA ALA A 2 -5.90 12.02 -8.46
C ALA A 2 -7.20 12.05 -7.65
N SER A 3 -7.91 10.94 -7.62
CA SER A 3 -9.14 10.80 -6.84
C SER A 3 -8.81 11.05 -5.38
N GLU A 4 -9.33 12.15 -4.87
CA GLU A 4 -9.23 12.56 -3.49
C GLU A 4 -9.53 11.39 -2.50
N PRO A 5 -8.79 11.24 -1.39
CA PRO A 5 -8.92 10.11 -0.43
C PRO A 5 -10.21 10.14 0.40
N LEU A 6 -11.25 10.84 -0.06
CA LEU A 6 -12.16 11.60 0.78
C LEU A 6 -13.27 10.81 1.49
N ASN A 7 -13.37 9.50 1.28
CA ASN A 7 -14.34 8.70 2.02
C ASN A 7 -13.66 7.67 2.92
N ILE A 8 -12.89 8.17 3.89
CA ILE A 8 -12.30 7.35 4.94
C ILE A 8 -13.44 6.98 5.92
N PRO A 9 -13.73 5.68 6.12
CA PRO A 9 -14.70 5.25 7.12
C PRO A 9 -14.38 5.85 8.50
N PRO A 10 -15.38 6.26 9.31
CA PRO A 10 -15.13 6.88 10.61
C PRO A 10 -14.24 6.04 11.54
N ALA A 11 -14.38 4.71 11.49
CA ALA A 11 -13.55 3.77 12.24
C ALA A 11 -12.06 3.84 11.87
N LEU A 12 -11.74 4.26 10.64
CA LEU A 12 -10.38 4.40 10.11
C LEU A 12 -9.83 5.83 10.23
N LYS A 13 -10.48 6.72 10.99
CA LYS A 13 -9.93 8.06 11.30
C LYS A 13 -8.49 8.04 11.83
N PRO A 14 -8.04 7.05 12.65
CA PRO A 14 -6.65 7.00 13.12
C PRO A 14 -5.58 6.84 12.03
N ILE A 15 -5.92 6.43 10.80
CA ILE A 15 -4.96 6.29 9.69
C ILE A 15 -5.01 7.44 8.69
N ALA A 16 -5.92 8.41 8.88
CA ALA A 16 -6.23 9.44 7.89
C ALA A 16 -5.02 10.32 7.51
N HIS A 17 -4.14 10.64 8.46
CA HIS A 17 -2.96 11.46 8.20
C HIS A 17 -1.93 10.73 7.34
N TYR A 18 -1.74 9.42 7.52
CA TYR A 18 -0.84 8.64 6.65
C TYR A 18 -1.35 8.61 5.22
N VAL A 19 -2.66 8.39 5.04
CA VAL A 19 -3.30 8.43 3.71
C VAL A 19 -3.11 9.80 3.07
N LYS A 20 -3.35 10.89 3.82
CA LYS A 20 -3.15 12.26 3.32
C LYS A 20 -1.71 12.50 2.83
N ILE A 21 -0.71 12.13 3.64
CA ILE A 21 0.70 12.29 3.26
C ILE A 21 1.01 11.47 2.01
N ALA A 22 0.47 10.26 1.89
CA ALA A 22 0.70 9.42 0.73
C ALA A 22 0.24 10.09 -0.58
N TYR A 23 -0.99 10.61 -0.61
CA TYR A 23 -1.53 11.27 -1.81
C TYR A 23 -0.85 12.61 -2.12
N GLN A 24 -0.38 13.34 -1.10
CA GLN A 24 0.44 14.55 -1.32
C GLN A 24 1.79 14.26 -1.99
N ASN A 25 2.28 13.03 -1.90
CA ASN A 25 3.57 12.62 -2.44
C ASN A 25 3.46 11.68 -3.65
N GLU A 26 2.25 11.37 -4.14
CA GLU A 26 2.04 10.41 -5.23
C GLU A 26 2.90 10.70 -6.46
N SER A 27 2.98 11.97 -6.88
CA SER A 27 3.78 12.40 -8.04
C SER A 27 5.21 12.84 -7.68
N ARG A 28 5.42 13.35 -6.46
CA ARG A 28 6.69 13.95 -6.02
C ARG A 28 7.70 12.92 -5.51
N ASP A 29 7.23 11.98 -4.71
CA ASP A 29 8.03 10.94 -4.09
C ASP A 29 7.23 9.63 -3.98
N PRO A 30 7.32 8.76 -5.01
CA PRO A 30 6.63 7.48 -5.02
C PRO A 30 7.01 6.55 -3.85
N VAL A 31 8.20 6.74 -3.25
CA VAL A 31 8.66 5.95 -2.09
C VAL A 31 7.87 6.34 -0.85
N VAL A 32 7.72 7.64 -0.60
CA VAL A 32 6.88 8.15 0.50
C VAL A 32 5.42 7.72 0.30
N HIS A 33 4.89 7.88 -0.92
CA HIS A 33 3.53 7.43 -1.24
C HIS A 33 3.29 5.97 -0.86
N TYR A 34 4.17 5.07 -1.31
CA TYR A 34 4.06 3.64 -1.05
C TYR A 34 4.12 3.30 0.44
N TRP A 35 5.14 3.78 1.16
CA TRP A 35 5.33 3.39 2.56
C TRP A 35 4.26 3.99 3.49
N CYS A 36 3.76 5.19 3.19
CA CYS A 36 2.64 5.76 3.92
C CYS A 36 1.36 4.94 3.73
N LEU A 37 1.03 4.53 2.49
CA LEU A 37 -0.13 3.66 2.26
C LEU A 37 0.04 2.28 2.90
N TYR A 38 1.22 1.67 2.78
CA TYR A 38 1.51 0.38 3.40
C TYR A 38 1.29 0.43 4.92
N TYR A 39 1.83 1.46 5.58
CA TYR A 39 1.66 1.65 7.02
C TYR A 39 0.20 1.96 7.40
N ALA A 40 -0.50 2.76 6.59
CA ALA A 40 -1.92 3.05 6.79
C ALA A 40 -2.76 1.77 6.73
N VAL A 41 -2.53 0.89 5.74
CA VAL A 41 -3.24 -0.39 5.63
C VAL A 41 -2.91 -1.31 6.80
N GLN A 42 -1.62 -1.50 7.10
CA GLN A 42 -1.17 -2.36 8.20
C GLN A 42 -1.78 -1.93 9.54
N THR A 43 -1.84 -0.62 9.78
CA THR A 43 -2.45 -0.05 10.99
C THR A 43 -3.96 -0.17 10.96
N GLY A 44 -4.61 0.15 9.83
CA GLY A 44 -6.06 0.09 9.66
C GLY A 44 -6.62 -1.31 9.88
N MET A 45 -5.92 -2.35 9.41
CA MET A 45 -6.29 -3.76 9.67
C MET A 45 -6.27 -4.14 11.16
N LYS A 46 -5.52 -3.41 12.01
CA LYS A 46 -5.52 -3.61 13.46
C LYS A 46 -6.64 -2.83 14.15
N VAL A 47 -7.12 -1.75 13.54
CA VAL A 47 -8.13 -0.84 14.09
C VAL A 47 -9.54 -1.38 13.85
N ASP A 48 -9.88 -1.73 12.62
CA ASP A 48 -11.23 -2.18 12.28
C ASP A 48 -11.22 -3.19 11.12
N LYS A 49 -12.14 -4.15 11.20
CA LYS A 49 -12.35 -5.22 10.21
C LYS A 49 -13.81 -5.31 9.77
N SER A 50 -14.61 -4.28 10.04
CA SER A 50 -15.96 -4.19 9.49
C SER A 50 -15.93 -4.18 7.96
N PRO A 51 -17.00 -4.65 7.27
CA PRO A 51 -17.03 -4.67 5.81
C PRO A 51 -16.73 -3.32 5.14
N PRO A 52 -17.25 -2.15 5.62
CA PRO A 52 -16.90 -0.85 5.05
C PRO A 52 -15.41 -0.52 5.16
N SER A 53 -14.79 -0.83 6.30
CA SER A 53 -13.35 -0.62 6.52
C SER A 53 -12.52 -1.55 5.66
N LEU A 54 -12.89 -2.83 5.55
CA LEU A 54 -12.21 -3.77 4.66
C LEU A 54 -12.32 -3.36 3.20
N GLN A 55 -13.47 -2.84 2.75
CA GLN A 55 -13.64 -2.34 1.39
C GLN A 55 -12.70 -1.17 1.11
N TYR A 56 -12.59 -0.23 2.05
CA TYR A 56 -11.65 0.89 1.94
C TYR A 56 -10.19 0.42 1.97
N LEU A 57 -9.79 -0.45 2.91
CA LEU A 57 -8.43 -0.97 3.00
C LEU A 57 -8.05 -1.79 1.76
N SER A 58 -9.01 -2.52 1.17
CA SER A 58 -8.81 -3.26 -0.08
C SER A 58 -8.52 -2.34 -1.25
N SER A 59 -9.18 -1.17 -1.33
CA SER A 59 -8.88 -0.20 -2.39
C SER A 59 -7.46 0.36 -2.28
N LEU A 60 -6.97 0.61 -1.06
CA LEU A 60 -5.58 1.01 -0.83
C LEU A 60 -4.59 -0.10 -1.20
N LEU A 61 -4.91 -1.37 -0.92
CA LEU A 61 -4.10 -2.51 -1.35
C LEU A 61 -4.01 -2.59 -2.88
N SER A 62 -5.11 -2.39 -3.61
CA SER A 62 -5.09 -2.35 -5.08
C SER A 62 -4.19 -1.24 -5.64
N ILE A 63 -4.10 -0.09 -4.96
CA ILE A 63 -3.16 0.98 -5.32
C ILE A 63 -1.71 0.51 -5.10
N LEU A 64 -1.43 -0.10 -3.94
CA LEU A 64 -0.10 -0.60 -3.60
C LEU A 64 0.39 -1.67 -4.58
N GLU A 65 -0.46 -2.60 -5.00
CA GLU A 65 -0.14 -3.65 -5.98
C GLU A 65 0.27 -3.07 -7.35
N ASN A 66 -0.32 -1.95 -7.73
CA ASN A 66 -0.03 -1.29 -9.00
C ASN A 66 1.21 -0.38 -8.95
N SER A 67 1.72 -0.07 -7.75
CA SER A 67 2.89 0.78 -7.56
C SER A 67 4.18 0.16 -8.13
N LEU A 68 5.07 1.01 -8.66
CA LEU A 68 6.36 0.57 -9.19
C LEU A 68 7.24 -0.10 -8.13
N ILE A 69 7.10 0.30 -6.87
CA ILE A 69 7.87 -0.26 -5.75
C ILE A 69 7.47 -1.70 -5.49
N TYR A 70 6.17 -2.01 -5.49
CA TYR A 70 5.70 -3.38 -5.40
C TYR A 70 6.22 -4.23 -6.56
N LYS A 71 6.12 -3.71 -7.80
CA LYS A 71 6.60 -4.42 -9.01
C LYS A 71 8.10 -4.70 -8.96
N LYS A 72 8.93 -3.69 -8.62
CA LYS A 72 10.38 -3.85 -8.45
C LYS A 72 10.72 -4.89 -7.37
N ARG A 73 10.06 -4.81 -6.21
CA ARG A 73 10.26 -5.75 -5.10
C ARG A 73 9.89 -7.19 -5.48
N SER A 74 8.76 -7.38 -6.18
CA SER A 74 8.34 -8.68 -6.71
C SER A 74 9.37 -9.25 -7.70
N GLN A 75 9.89 -8.40 -8.59
CA GLN A 75 10.93 -8.78 -9.54
C GLN A 75 12.24 -9.19 -8.82
N THR A 76 12.68 -8.45 -7.82
CA THR A 76 13.86 -8.81 -7.01
C THR A 76 13.70 -10.18 -6.36
N TYR A 77 12.55 -10.46 -5.73
CA TYR A 77 12.29 -11.77 -5.12
C TYR A 77 12.25 -12.90 -6.14
N GLN A 78 11.73 -12.67 -7.34
CA GLN A 78 11.74 -13.68 -8.39
C GLN A 78 13.17 -13.99 -8.85
N VAL A 79 14.02 -12.97 -9.02
CA VAL A 79 15.43 -13.15 -9.38
C VAL A 79 16.17 -13.92 -8.27
N GLU A 80 16.01 -13.54 -7.00
CA GLU A 80 16.62 -14.26 -5.87
C GLU A 80 16.18 -15.72 -5.80
N ARG A 81 14.89 -16.00 -6.04
CA ARG A 81 14.35 -17.36 -6.08
C ARG A 81 14.99 -18.16 -7.21
N ASN A 82 15.07 -17.60 -8.41
CA ASN A 82 15.68 -18.25 -9.56
C ASN A 82 17.18 -18.55 -9.30
N LEU A 83 17.91 -17.59 -8.72
CA LEU A 83 19.32 -17.76 -8.36
C LEU A 83 19.50 -18.91 -7.36
N LYS A 84 18.66 -18.99 -6.32
CA LYS A 84 18.69 -20.09 -5.35
C LYS A 84 18.39 -21.44 -5.99
N GLN A 85 17.53 -21.49 -7.01
CA GLN A 85 17.25 -22.74 -7.73
C GLN A 85 18.45 -23.19 -8.58
N ILE A 86 19.11 -22.26 -9.28
CA ILE A 86 20.30 -22.55 -10.09
C ILE A 86 21.46 -23.05 -9.22
N ILE A 87 21.67 -22.42 -8.05
CA ILE A 87 22.76 -22.80 -7.13
C ILE A 87 22.54 -24.19 -6.52
N ASN A 88 21.28 -24.58 -6.30
CA ASN A 88 20.92 -25.84 -5.65
C ASN A 88 20.57 -26.96 -6.65
N ALA A 89 20.74 -26.75 -7.96
CA ALA A 89 20.54 -27.73 -9.03
C ALA A 89 21.89 -28.30 -9.48
#